data_AF-A0A849FN00-F1
#
_entry.id   AF-A0A849FN00-F1
#
_cell.length_a   1.000
_cell.length_b   1.000
_cell.length_c   1.000
_cell.angle_alpha   90.00
_cell.angle_beta   90.00
_cell.angle_gamma   90.00
#
_symmetry.space_group_name_H-M   'P 1'
#
loop_
_entity.id
_entity.type
_entity.pdbx_description
1 polymer ?
#
loop_
_entity_poly.entity_id
_entity_poly.type
_entity_poly.pdbx_seq_one_letter_code
_entity_poly.pdbx_strand_id
1 'polypeptide(L)'
;MNAAFPPQVPLRSPSEVMRLSRMGAMFPTRLSFLRTLMRKLAADGAQVTRPVWEIDAQGFGHAVYAVDLGGFTYSLVAFSNDLPPDQRTDRVIAQAWDSTYVLYDGVPDAAEIARLKKNAPLQEAGRFSDRELVLSRANKSVRLFAHVVEALKSGAQPDRKLIGDIGYLMRTTAVYGNGKFGIADRGVIADRPGLDGPFMAEMLTVWLIRGFTHDLVEHVGGAVLDRDLKRHLGIGNSTGLGMAPFLVSHPDLLNNWMLVRETALARVRAIGRLDKAQIGQLTELAERA
;
A
#
# COMPACT_ATOMS: atom_id res chain seq x y z
N MET A 1 -10.08 19.02 34.41
CA MET A 1 -8.95 19.87 33.98
C MET A 1 -9.29 20.45 32.63
N ASN A 2 -9.51 21.75 32.51
CA ASN A 2 -9.70 22.41 31.21
C ASN A 2 -8.36 22.48 30.51
N ALA A 3 -8.06 21.52 29.64
CA ALA A 3 -6.96 21.66 28.70
C ALA A 3 -7.30 22.86 27.80
N ALA A 4 -6.53 23.95 27.90
CA ALA A 4 -6.68 25.08 26.99
C ALA A 4 -6.53 24.57 25.56
N PHE A 5 -7.52 24.82 24.71
CA PHE A 5 -7.44 24.44 23.31
C PHE A 5 -6.24 25.13 22.67
N PRO A 6 -5.44 24.43 21.85
CA PRO A 6 -4.31 25.04 21.17
C PRO A 6 -4.78 26.23 20.33
N PRO A 7 -3.98 27.31 20.21
CA PRO A 7 -4.33 28.47 19.40
C PRO A 7 -4.73 28.06 17.99
N GLN A 8 -5.80 28.62 17.45
CA GLN A 8 -6.26 28.34 16.08
C GLN A 8 -6.90 29.59 15.46
N VAL A 9 -6.64 29.82 14.17
CA VAL A 9 -7.41 30.79 13.36
C VAL A 9 -8.74 30.16 12.92
N PRO A 10 -9.72 30.95 12.42
CA PRO A 10 -10.92 30.38 11.84
C PRO A 10 -10.60 29.37 10.72
N LEU A 11 -11.39 28.29 10.66
CA LEU A 11 -11.31 27.34 9.55
C LEU A 11 -11.66 28.05 8.24
N ARG A 12 -11.04 27.61 7.14
CA ARG A 12 -11.43 28.07 5.81
C ARG A 12 -12.83 27.57 5.47
N SER A 13 -13.56 28.32 4.64
CA SER A 13 -14.94 27.96 4.30
C SER A 13 -15.00 26.67 3.47
N PRO A 14 -16.10 25.90 3.56
CA PRO A 14 -16.34 24.75 2.68
C PRO A 14 -16.20 25.09 1.19
N SER A 15 -16.65 26.27 0.78
CA SER A 15 -16.57 26.75 -0.61
C SER A 15 -15.13 26.98 -1.11
N GLU A 16 -14.16 27.11 -0.22
CA GLU A 16 -12.74 27.15 -0.54
C GLU A 16 -12.13 25.74 -0.57
N VAL A 17 -12.43 24.91 0.43
CA VAL A 17 -11.71 23.64 0.67
C VAL A 17 -12.31 22.44 -0.06
N MET A 18 -13.63 22.38 -0.23
CA MET A 18 -14.36 21.27 -0.85
C MET A 18 -14.44 21.39 -2.37
N ARG A 19 -13.36 21.84 -3.02
CA ARG A 19 -13.26 21.94 -4.48
C ARG A 19 -12.59 20.70 -5.04
N LEU A 20 -13.15 20.13 -6.11
CA LEU A 20 -12.60 18.94 -6.79
C LEU A 20 -11.11 19.12 -7.16
N SER A 21 -10.73 20.29 -7.67
CA SER A 21 -9.34 20.59 -8.02
C SER A 21 -8.38 20.56 -6.82
N ARG A 22 -8.87 20.88 -5.61
CA ARG A 22 -8.06 20.81 -4.38
C ARG A 22 -8.03 19.39 -3.82
N MET A 23 -9.17 18.71 -3.80
CA MET A 23 -9.28 17.33 -3.32
C MET A 23 -8.47 16.37 -4.18
N GLY A 24 -8.53 16.51 -5.51
CA GLY A 24 -7.77 15.70 -6.46
C GLY A 24 -6.26 15.95 -6.45
N ALA A 25 -5.82 17.09 -5.91
CA ALA A 25 -4.40 17.43 -5.77
C ALA A 25 -3.87 17.20 -4.34
N MET A 26 -4.63 16.53 -3.46
CA MET A 26 -4.19 16.28 -2.10
C MET A 26 -3.10 15.22 -2.04
N PHE A 27 -1.97 15.60 -1.46
CA PHE A 27 -0.90 14.66 -1.15
C PHE A 27 -1.16 13.93 0.18
N PRO A 28 -0.63 12.71 0.35
CA PRO A 28 -0.67 11.99 1.61
C PRO A 28 -0.11 12.83 2.77
N THR A 29 -0.80 12.82 3.90
CA THR A 29 -0.37 13.52 5.12
C THR A 29 0.02 12.51 6.18
N ARG A 30 0.52 12.98 7.34
CA ARG A 30 0.80 12.08 8.49
C ARG A 30 -0.42 11.30 8.95
N LEU A 31 -1.64 11.75 8.63
CA LEU A 31 -2.88 11.08 9.00
C LEU A 31 -3.32 10.00 7.99
N SER A 32 -2.67 9.91 6.82
CA SER A 32 -2.98 8.88 5.82
C SER A 32 -2.73 7.47 6.37
N PHE A 33 -3.63 6.53 6.09
CA PHE A 33 -3.61 5.17 6.65
C PHE A 33 -2.25 4.47 6.50
N LEU A 34 -1.69 4.47 5.29
CA LEU A 34 -0.36 3.89 5.04
C LEU A 34 0.74 4.55 5.89
N ARG A 35 0.72 5.88 6.06
CA ARG A 35 1.72 6.57 6.89
C ARG A 35 1.54 6.25 8.37
N THR A 36 0.33 6.01 8.82
CA THR A 36 0.04 5.56 10.20
C THR A 36 0.60 4.16 10.42
N LEU A 37 0.32 3.22 9.51
CA LEU A 37 0.87 1.86 9.57
C LEU A 37 2.40 1.88 9.55
N MET A 38 3.02 2.59 8.61
CA MET A 38 4.49 2.64 8.49
C MET A 38 5.16 3.19 9.75
N ARG A 39 4.55 4.17 10.43
CA ARG A 39 5.07 4.65 11.72
C ARG A 39 4.98 3.59 12.80
N LYS A 40 3.90 2.80 12.84
CA LYS A 40 3.76 1.70 13.79
C LYS A 40 4.81 0.63 13.55
N LEU A 41 4.95 0.16 12.30
CA LEU A 41 5.98 -0.80 11.90
C LEU A 41 7.39 -0.31 12.28
N ALA A 42 7.69 0.96 12.02
CA ALA A 42 8.98 1.55 12.38
C ALA A 42 9.19 1.65 13.91
N ALA A 43 8.17 2.04 14.66
CA ALA A 43 8.23 2.14 16.13
C ALA A 43 8.42 0.77 16.79
N ASP A 44 7.82 -0.27 16.22
CA ASP A 44 7.96 -1.66 16.68
C ASP A 44 9.27 -2.31 16.24
N GLY A 45 10.05 -1.65 15.37
CA GLY A 45 11.24 -2.24 14.77
C GLY A 45 10.94 -3.45 13.88
N ALA A 46 9.74 -3.49 13.28
CA ALA A 46 9.24 -4.63 12.52
C ALA A 46 10.22 -5.03 11.40
N GLN A 47 10.50 -6.31 11.30
CA GLN A 47 11.36 -6.90 10.28
C GLN A 47 10.53 -7.73 9.32
N VAL A 48 10.75 -7.54 8.03
CA VAL A 48 10.16 -8.40 7.00
C VAL A 48 11.16 -9.51 6.71
N THR A 49 10.73 -10.75 6.89
CA THR A 49 11.46 -11.94 6.46
C THR A 49 10.83 -12.49 5.20
N ARG A 50 11.58 -13.32 4.47
CA ARG A 50 11.11 -13.97 3.24
C ARG A 50 11.33 -15.48 3.36
N PRO A 51 10.50 -16.18 4.16
CA PRO A 51 10.70 -17.60 4.45
C PRO A 51 10.57 -18.52 3.22
N VAL A 52 9.90 -18.09 2.16
CA VAL A 52 9.76 -18.87 0.92
C VAL A 52 10.06 -17.98 -0.29
N TRP A 53 10.94 -18.46 -1.17
CA TRP A 53 11.23 -17.85 -2.47
C TRP A 53 11.40 -18.93 -3.53
N GLU A 54 10.28 -19.34 -4.12
CA GLU A 54 10.19 -20.36 -5.16
C GLU A 54 9.80 -19.68 -6.48
N ILE A 55 10.65 -18.75 -6.92
CA ILE A 55 10.49 -17.96 -8.14
C ILE A 55 11.59 -18.37 -9.12
N ASP A 56 11.20 -18.79 -10.32
CA ASP A 56 12.12 -19.20 -11.38
C ASP A 56 12.87 -18.01 -12.00
N ALA A 57 13.82 -18.28 -12.88
CA ALA A 57 14.64 -17.23 -13.53
C ALA A 57 13.83 -16.25 -14.40
N GLN A 58 12.61 -16.60 -14.79
CA GLN A 58 11.71 -15.74 -15.57
C GLN A 58 10.80 -14.90 -14.67
N GLY A 59 10.84 -15.12 -13.35
CA GLY A 59 10.03 -14.40 -12.37
C GLY A 59 8.67 -15.04 -12.13
N PHE A 60 8.50 -16.34 -12.39
CA PHE A 60 7.24 -17.06 -12.16
C PHE A 60 7.36 -18.05 -11.01
N GLY A 61 6.27 -18.25 -10.26
CA GLY A 61 6.24 -19.12 -9.10
C GLY A 61 5.55 -18.47 -7.90
N HIS A 62 6.10 -18.65 -6.71
CA HIS A 62 5.52 -18.06 -5.49
C HIS A 62 6.56 -17.67 -4.45
N ALA A 63 6.17 -16.73 -3.58
CA ALA A 63 6.97 -16.26 -2.46
C ALA A 63 6.09 -16.02 -1.23
N VAL A 64 6.70 -16.12 -0.05
CA VAL A 64 6.05 -15.77 1.23
C VAL A 64 6.92 -14.75 1.94
N TYR A 65 6.31 -13.65 2.36
CA TYR A 65 6.93 -12.62 3.20
C TYR A 65 6.22 -12.61 4.54
N ALA A 66 6.95 -12.65 5.65
CA ALA A 66 6.37 -12.62 6.99
C ALA A 66 6.85 -11.40 7.77
N VAL A 67 5.94 -10.79 8.55
CA VAL A 67 6.23 -9.63 9.39
C VAL A 67 5.44 -9.71 10.69
N ASP A 68 6.10 -9.38 11.80
CA ASP A 68 5.45 -9.27 13.09
C ASP A 68 4.89 -7.86 13.32
N LEU A 69 3.65 -7.79 13.80
CA LEU A 69 2.97 -6.55 14.13
C LEU A 69 2.00 -6.80 15.29
N GLY A 70 2.15 -6.04 16.37
CA GLY A 70 1.20 -6.10 17.50
C GLY A 70 1.14 -7.43 18.25
N GLY A 71 2.22 -8.21 18.22
CA GLY A 71 2.28 -9.54 18.86
C GLY A 71 1.74 -10.67 17.98
N PHE A 72 1.42 -10.39 16.72
CA PHE A 72 0.98 -11.38 15.74
C PHE A 72 1.94 -11.41 14.55
N THR A 73 2.04 -12.54 13.86
CA THR A 73 2.75 -12.67 12.60
C THR A 73 1.75 -12.66 11.45
N TYR A 74 2.05 -11.87 10.41
CA TYR A 74 1.25 -11.82 9.19
C TYR A 74 2.13 -12.16 7.99
N SER A 75 1.59 -12.94 7.06
CA SER A 75 2.31 -13.35 5.86
C SER A 75 1.64 -12.89 4.57
N LEU A 76 2.39 -12.27 3.66
CA LEU A 76 1.96 -12.10 2.27
C LEU A 76 2.39 -13.34 1.47
N VAL A 77 1.41 -14.08 0.96
CA VAL A 77 1.64 -15.11 -0.07
C VAL A 77 1.46 -14.46 -1.43
N ALA A 78 2.53 -14.42 -2.22
CA ALA A 78 2.55 -13.86 -3.56
C ALA A 78 2.68 -14.97 -4.60
N PHE A 79 1.80 -14.98 -5.59
CA PHE A 79 1.88 -15.85 -6.76
C PHE A 79 2.18 -14.99 -7.99
N SER A 80 3.22 -15.35 -8.75
CA SER A 80 3.60 -14.69 -10.00
C SER A 80 3.41 -15.68 -11.14
N ASN A 81 2.63 -15.31 -12.16
CA ASN A 81 2.23 -16.18 -13.24
C ASN A 81 2.71 -15.62 -14.58
N ASP A 82 2.95 -16.51 -15.53
CA ASP A 82 3.04 -16.10 -16.92
C ASP A 82 1.63 -15.82 -17.44
N LEU A 83 1.49 -14.69 -18.13
CA LEU A 83 0.23 -14.23 -18.67
C LEU A 83 0.47 -13.73 -20.08
N PRO A 84 -0.20 -14.30 -21.10
CA PRO A 84 -0.11 -13.82 -22.46
C PRO A 84 -0.48 -12.32 -22.56
N PRO A 85 0.22 -11.52 -23.40
CA PRO A 85 -0.01 -10.08 -23.50
C PRO A 85 -1.45 -9.67 -23.80
N ASP A 86 -2.17 -10.47 -24.60
CA ASP A 86 -3.57 -10.27 -24.98
C ASP A 86 -4.56 -10.48 -23.83
N GLN A 87 -4.14 -11.18 -22.77
CA GLN A 87 -4.93 -11.41 -21.56
C GLN A 87 -4.65 -10.37 -20.46
N ARG A 88 -3.64 -9.50 -20.63
CA ARG A 88 -3.32 -8.44 -19.66
C ARG A 88 -4.29 -7.28 -19.77
N THR A 89 -5.16 -7.15 -18.78
CA THR A 89 -6.06 -6.00 -18.66
C THR A 89 -6.17 -5.52 -17.22
N ASP A 90 -6.16 -4.20 -17.05
CA ASP A 90 -6.27 -3.52 -15.74
C ASP A 90 -7.71 -3.42 -15.24
N ARG A 91 -8.68 -4.02 -15.95
CA ARG A 91 -10.09 -4.00 -15.59
C ARG A 91 -10.37 -4.90 -14.40
N VAL A 92 -11.28 -4.46 -13.52
CA VAL A 92 -11.67 -5.24 -12.33
C VAL A 92 -12.33 -6.59 -12.67
N ILE A 93 -12.93 -6.69 -13.86
CA ILE A 93 -13.59 -7.89 -14.40
C ILE A 93 -12.65 -8.85 -15.14
N ALA A 94 -11.33 -8.59 -15.10
CA ALA A 94 -10.36 -9.49 -15.66
C ALA A 94 -10.49 -10.89 -15.03
N GLN A 95 -10.05 -11.92 -15.76
CA GLN A 95 -10.05 -13.31 -15.25
C GLN A 95 -8.63 -13.82 -14.97
N ALA A 96 -7.60 -13.04 -15.34
CA ALA A 96 -6.21 -13.40 -15.15
C ALA A 96 -5.36 -12.13 -14.89
N TRP A 97 -4.26 -12.31 -14.14
CA TRP A 97 -3.32 -11.25 -13.75
C TRP A 97 -1.91 -11.80 -13.71
N ASP A 98 -0.91 -10.92 -13.90
CA ASP A 98 0.50 -11.31 -13.75
C ASP A 98 0.80 -11.80 -12.32
N SER A 99 0.04 -11.33 -11.32
CA SER A 99 0.24 -11.75 -9.93
C SER A 99 -1.03 -11.69 -9.08
N THR A 100 -1.13 -12.59 -8.10
CA THR A 100 -2.16 -12.62 -7.08
C THR A 100 -1.54 -12.70 -5.68
N TYR A 101 -2.25 -12.17 -4.69
CA TYR A 101 -1.73 -11.99 -3.35
C TYR A 101 -2.78 -12.31 -2.30
N VAL A 102 -2.31 -12.90 -1.20
CA VAL A 102 -3.11 -13.17 -0.01
C VAL A 102 -2.33 -12.66 1.20
N LEU A 103 -2.90 -11.73 1.97
CA LEU A 103 -2.44 -11.49 3.33
C LEU A 103 -3.07 -12.54 4.23
N TYR A 104 -2.23 -13.27 4.94
CA TYR A 104 -2.57 -14.43 5.74
C TYR A 104 -2.20 -14.18 7.21
N ASP A 105 -3.06 -14.65 8.11
CA ASP A 105 -2.87 -14.61 9.57
C ASP A 105 -2.01 -15.78 10.05
N GLY A 106 -0.74 -15.50 10.37
CA GLY A 106 0.28 -16.49 10.68
C GLY A 106 1.26 -16.72 9.52
N VAL A 107 1.91 -17.89 9.52
CA VAL A 107 2.81 -18.35 8.46
C VAL A 107 2.20 -19.61 7.84
N PRO A 108 1.82 -19.58 6.54
CA PRO A 108 1.14 -20.72 5.92
C PRO A 108 2.12 -21.86 5.66
N ASP A 109 1.65 -23.09 5.85
CA ASP A 109 2.41 -24.28 5.47
C ASP A 109 2.32 -24.58 3.95
N ALA A 110 3.05 -25.59 3.49
CA ALA A 110 3.06 -25.96 2.08
C ALA A 110 1.69 -26.39 1.53
N ALA A 111 0.85 -27.03 2.35
CA ALA A 111 -0.49 -27.45 1.94
C ALA A 111 -1.43 -26.24 1.82
N GLU A 112 -1.30 -25.28 2.72
CA GLU A 112 -2.02 -24.01 2.68
C GLU A 112 -1.60 -23.17 1.49
N ILE A 113 -0.30 -23.05 1.20
CA ILE A 113 0.21 -22.38 0.00
C ILE A 113 -0.36 -23.03 -1.27
N ALA A 114 -0.37 -24.36 -1.34
CA ALA A 114 -0.93 -25.09 -2.48
C ALA A 114 -2.46 -24.87 -2.63
N ARG A 115 -3.20 -24.80 -1.51
CA ARG A 115 -4.62 -24.43 -1.50
C ARG A 115 -4.81 -23.00 -2.02
N LEU A 116 -4.06 -22.05 -1.49
CA LEU A 116 -4.17 -20.63 -1.86
C LEU A 116 -3.84 -20.42 -3.34
N LYS A 117 -2.84 -21.11 -3.89
CA LYS A 117 -2.49 -21.05 -5.32
C LYS A 117 -3.68 -21.40 -6.21
N LYS A 118 -4.49 -22.38 -5.81
CA LYS A 118 -5.69 -22.80 -6.54
C LYS A 118 -6.87 -21.85 -6.36
N ASN A 119 -7.01 -21.21 -5.19
CA ASN A 119 -8.20 -20.44 -4.82
C ASN A 119 -8.08 -18.93 -5.10
N ALA A 120 -6.91 -18.33 -4.88
CA ALA A 120 -6.70 -16.89 -5.01
C ALA A 120 -7.09 -16.33 -6.41
N PRO A 121 -6.85 -17.02 -7.54
CA PRO A 121 -7.27 -16.56 -8.86
C PRO A 121 -8.79 -16.63 -9.11
N LEU A 122 -9.53 -17.48 -8.37
CA LEU A 122 -10.93 -17.82 -8.67
C LEU A 122 -11.96 -16.81 -8.18
N GLN A 123 -11.57 -15.82 -7.38
CA GLN A 123 -12.45 -14.77 -6.85
C GLN A 123 -13.66 -15.35 -6.10
N GLU A 124 -14.89 -15.03 -6.54
CA GLU A 124 -16.15 -15.52 -5.97
C GLU A 124 -16.27 -17.05 -5.97
N ALA A 125 -15.59 -17.73 -6.90
CA ALA A 125 -15.56 -19.18 -6.97
C ALA A 125 -14.50 -19.80 -6.05
N GLY A 126 -13.59 -18.99 -5.48
CA GLY A 126 -12.58 -19.44 -4.53
C GLY A 126 -13.17 -19.84 -3.18
N ARG A 127 -12.39 -20.57 -2.38
CA ARG A 127 -12.72 -20.96 -1.00
C ARG A 127 -11.59 -20.57 -0.07
N PHE A 128 -11.95 -19.74 0.91
CA PHE A 128 -11.04 -19.17 1.90
C PHE A 128 -11.51 -19.50 3.32
N SER A 129 -10.61 -19.33 4.28
CA SER A 129 -10.86 -19.45 5.72
C SER A 129 -10.77 -18.08 6.40
N ASP A 130 -10.94 -18.10 7.71
CA ASP A 130 -10.77 -16.94 8.61
C ASP A 130 -9.32 -16.48 8.77
N ARG A 131 -8.35 -17.17 8.15
CA ARG A 131 -6.93 -16.77 8.15
C ARG A 131 -6.54 -15.94 6.94
N GLU A 132 -7.29 -15.99 5.86
CA GLU A 132 -7.08 -15.07 4.75
C GLU A 132 -7.70 -13.73 5.10
N LEU A 133 -6.89 -12.68 5.23
CA LEU A 133 -7.34 -11.35 5.68
C LEU A 133 -7.63 -10.43 4.50
N VAL A 134 -6.78 -10.47 3.48
CA VAL A 134 -6.87 -9.58 2.31
C VAL A 134 -6.50 -10.35 1.04
N LEU A 135 -7.25 -10.13 -0.02
CA LEU A 135 -6.93 -10.60 -1.37
C LEU A 135 -6.58 -9.42 -2.27
N SER A 136 -5.51 -9.55 -3.04
CA SER A 136 -5.13 -8.55 -4.03
C SER A 136 -4.61 -9.20 -5.30
N ARG A 137 -4.54 -8.42 -6.36
CA ARG A 137 -4.19 -8.83 -7.72
C ARG A 137 -3.48 -7.68 -8.39
N ALA A 138 -2.47 -7.94 -9.20
CA ALA A 138 -1.75 -6.89 -9.89
C ALA A 138 -1.22 -7.33 -11.25
N ASN A 139 -1.11 -6.35 -12.15
CA ASN A 139 -0.44 -6.50 -13.43
C ASN A 139 0.88 -5.73 -13.43
N LYS A 140 1.85 -6.22 -14.21
CA LYS A 140 3.12 -5.53 -14.43
C LYS A 140 2.88 -4.23 -15.20
N SER A 141 3.60 -3.19 -14.81
CA SER A 141 3.79 -2.00 -15.64
C SER A 141 4.74 -2.37 -16.78
N VAL A 142 4.22 -3.02 -17.83
CA VAL A 142 5.02 -3.74 -18.85
C VAL A 142 6.23 -2.93 -19.31
N ARG A 143 6.02 -1.65 -19.68
CA ARG A 143 7.10 -0.77 -20.15
C ARG A 143 8.16 -0.51 -19.09
N LEU A 144 7.77 -0.13 -17.86
CA LEU A 144 8.75 0.19 -16.82
C LEU A 144 9.45 -1.07 -16.30
N PHE A 145 8.70 -2.15 -16.11
CA PHE A 145 9.27 -3.41 -15.62
C PHE A 145 10.34 -3.94 -16.58
N ALA A 146 10.06 -3.97 -17.89
CA ALA A 146 11.03 -4.39 -18.90
C ALA A 146 12.28 -3.49 -18.91
N HIS A 147 12.09 -2.17 -18.89
CA HIS A 147 13.20 -1.21 -18.83
C HIS A 147 14.11 -1.44 -17.61
N VAL A 148 13.52 -1.68 -16.44
CA VAL A 148 14.28 -1.92 -15.21
C VAL A 148 15.04 -3.23 -15.29
N VAL A 149 14.41 -4.32 -15.77
CA VAL A 149 15.10 -5.61 -15.96
C VAL A 149 16.30 -5.47 -16.89
N GLU A 150 16.14 -4.83 -18.05
CA GLU A 150 17.22 -4.68 -19.03
C GLU A 150 18.37 -3.79 -18.51
N ALA A 151 18.05 -2.72 -17.77
CA ALA A 151 19.06 -1.90 -17.11
C ALA A 151 19.89 -2.75 -16.12
N LEU A 152 19.23 -3.50 -15.25
CA LEU A 152 19.91 -4.33 -14.24
C LEU A 152 20.75 -5.45 -14.88
N LYS A 153 20.24 -6.10 -15.92
CA LYS A 153 20.97 -7.15 -16.66
C LYS A 153 22.24 -6.63 -17.33
N SER A 154 22.23 -5.37 -17.77
CA SER A 154 23.39 -4.71 -18.36
C SER A 154 24.35 -4.10 -17.33
N GLY A 155 24.09 -4.29 -16.03
CA GLY A 155 24.90 -3.73 -14.94
C GLY A 155 24.68 -2.23 -14.72
N ALA A 156 23.62 -1.65 -15.29
CA ALA A 156 23.24 -0.26 -15.15
C ALA A 156 22.03 -0.09 -14.20
N GLN A 157 21.77 1.16 -13.80
CA GLN A 157 20.55 1.52 -13.07
C GLN A 157 19.54 2.14 -14.04
N PRO A 158 18.22 1.93 -13.82
CA PRO A 158 17.19 2.43 -14.72
C PRO A 158 17.07 3.96 -14.68
N ASP A 159 16.66 4.54 -15.81
CA ASP A 159 16.32 5.96 -15.94
C ASP A 159 15.40 6.48 -14.81
N ARG A 160 15.94 7.41 -14.02
CA ARG A 160 15.28 8.12 -12.92
C ARG A 160 14.03 8.87 -13.36
N LYS A 161 14.05 9.50 -14.53
CA LYS A 161 12.91 10.24 -15.07
C LYS A 161 11.77 9.29 -15.39
N LEU A 162 12.06 8.16 -16.03
CA LEU A 162 11.04 7.16 -16.35
C LEU A 162 10.41 6.57 -15.08
N ILE A 163 11.21 6.32 -14.04
CA ILE A 163 10.71 5.93 -12.72
C ILE A 163 9.81 7.03 -12.13
N GLY A 164 10.23 8.29 -12.18
CA GLY A 164 9.43 9.42 -11.67
C GLY A 164 8.10 9.62 -12.40
N ASP A 165 8.10 9.46 -13.73
CA ASP A 165 6.91 9.65 -14.56
C ASP A 165 5.86 8.53 -14.37
N ILE A 166 6.29 7.29 -14.07
CA ILE A 166 5.39 6.12 -13.95
C ILE A 166 5.12 5.75 -12.49
N GLY A 167 6.15 5.71 -11.65
CA GLY A 167 6.03 5.58 -10.19
C GLY A 167 5.71 4.19 -9.63
N TYR A 168 5.55 3.14 -10.44
CA TYR A 168 5.27 1.78 -9.94
C TYR A 168 5.70 0.68 -10.92
N LEU A 169 6.19 -0.45 -10.38
CA LEU A 169 6.53 -1.65 -11.17
C LEU A 169 5.32 -2.54 -11.46
N MET A 170 4.35 -2.56 -10.55
CA MET A 170 3.07 -3.23 -10.71
C MET A 170 1.92 -2.34 -10.28
N ARG A 171 0.74 -2.60 -10.83
CA ARG A 171 -0.49 -1.88 -10.52
C ARG A 171 -1.51 -2.87 -10.00
N THR A 172 -1.95 -2.70 -8.75
CA THR A 172 -3.02 -3.52 -8.20
C THR A 172 -4.34 -3.20 -8.87
N THR A 173 -5.13 -4.21 -9.20
CA THR A 173 -6.48 -4.04 -9.74
C THR A 173 -7.55 -3.98 -8.65
N ALA A 174 -7.27 -4.57 -7.50
CA ALA A 174 -8.12 -4.49 -6.32
C ALA A 174 -7.37 -4.90 -5.05
N VAL A 175 -7.90 -4.46 -3.91
CA VAL A 175 -7.50 -4.88 -2.57
C VAL A 175 -8.79 -5.12 -1.80
N TYR A 176 -9.09 -6.39 -1.51
CA TYR A 176 -10.34 -6.80 -0.88
C TYR A 176 -10.06 -7.32 0.52
N GLY A 177 -10.70 -6.70 1.51
CA GLY A 177 -10.76 -7.19 2.89
C GLY A 177 -12.22 -7.39 3.32
N ASN A 178 -12.39 -7.56 4.63
CA ASN A 178 -13.68 -7.49 5.31
C ASN A 178 -14.77 -8.42 4.74
N GLY A 179 -14.51 -9.73 4.78
CA GLY A 179 -15.51 -10.75 4.41
C GLY A 179 -15.70 -10.97 2.90
N LYS A 180 -15.12 -10.12 2.05
CA LYS A 180 -15.24 -10.26 0.60
C LYS A 180 -14.69 -11.62 0.12
N PHE A 181 -15.48 -12.34 -0.68
CA PHE A 181 -15.15 -13.68 -1.19
C PHE A 181 -15.06 -14.77 -0.11
N GLY A 182 -15.54 -14.52 1.10
CA GLY A 182 -15.49 -15.49 2.20
C GLY A 182 -14.15 -15.52 2.94
N ILE A 183 -13.32 -14.48 2.79
CA ILE A 183 -12.15 -14.23 3.64
C ILE A 183 -12.59 -13.70 5.02
N ALA A 184 -11.64 -13.52 5.94
CA ALA A 184 -11.92 -13.02 7.28
C ALA A 184 -12.71 -11.69 7.28
N ASP A 185 -13.71 -11.62 8.16
CA ASP A 185 -14.42 -10.37 8.45
C ASP A 185 -13.54 -9.43 9.29
N ARG A 186 -13.78 -8.11 9.21
CA ARG A 186 -13.06 -7.12 10.04
C ARG A 186 -13.16 -7.44 11.53
N GLY A 187 -14.25 -8.04 12.00
CA GLY A 187 -14.41 -8.46 13.40
C GLY A 187 -13.30 -9.38 13.91
N VAL A 188 -12.68 -10.20 13.04
CA VAL A 188 -11.61 -11.15 13.41
C VAL A 188 -10.32 -10.45 13.85
N ILE A 189 -10.04 -9.27 13.29
CA ILE A 189 -8.79 -8.52 13.51
C ILE A 189 -9.02 -7.17 14.18
N ALA A 190 -10.27 -6.87 14.59
CA ALA A 190 -10.67 -5.52 14.94
C ALA A 190 -9.97 -4.93 16.15
N ASP A 191 -9.63 -5.79 17.12
CA ASP A 191 -9.02 -5.41 18.38
C ASP A 191 -7.52 -5.75 18.41
N ARG A 192 -6.94 -6.18 17.28
CA ARG A 192 -5.53 -6.56 17.22
C ARG A 192 -4.64 -5.30 17.13
N PRO A 193 -3.69 -5.10 18.07
CA PRO A 193 -2.83 -3.94 18.04
C PRO A 193 -2.12 -3.78 16.70
N GLY A 194 -2.20 -2.59 16.09
CA GLY A 194 -1.58 -2.30 14.80
C GLY A 194 -2.47 -2.58 13.58
N LEU A 195 -3.49 -3.45 13.70
CA LEU A 195 -4.54 -3.63 12.69
C LEU A 195 -5.91 -3.06 13.13
N ASP A 196 -5.99 -2.53 14.35
CA ASP A 196 -7.18 -1.95 14.98
C ASP A 196 -7.73 -0.70 14.28
N GLY A 197 -6.90 -0.04 13.48
CA GLY A 197 -7.29 1.10 12.65
C GLY A 197 -8.05 0.71 11.36
N PRO A 198 -8.66 1.70 10.68
CA PRO A 198 -9.29 1.48 9.38
C PRO A 198 -8.24 1.15 8.31
N PHE A 199 -8.57 0.18 7.46
CA PHE A 199 -7.77 -0.26 6.30
C PHE A 199 -6.33 -0.75 6.61
N MET A 200 -5.99 -1.06 7.86
CA MET A 200 -4.61 -1.37 8.23
C MET A 200 -4.11 -2.67 7.60
N ALA A 201 -4.95 -3.71 7.52
CA ALA A 201 -4.62 -4.97 6.86
C ALA A 201 -4.40 -4.77 5.35
N GLU A 202 -5.24 -3.97 4.70
CA GLU A 202 -5.13 -3.62 3.30
C GLU A 202 -3.87 -2.81 3.03
N MET A 203 -3.54 -1.84 3.90
CA MET A 203 -2.31 -1.06 3.81
C MET A 203 -1.06 -1.92 4.03
N LEU A 204 -1.11 -2.90 4.93
CA LEU A 204 -0.01 -3.86 5.14
C LEU A 204 0.19 -4.72 3.90
N THR A 205 -0.90 -5.19 3.32
CA THR A 205 -0.89 -5.99 2.08
C THR A 205 -0.20 -5.22 0.95
N VAL A 206 -0.63 -3.99 0.65
CA VAL A 206 -0.04 -3.21 -0.45
C VAL A 206 1.42 -2.82 -0.18
N TRP A 207 1.78 -2.61 1.09
CA TRP A 207 3.16 -2.32 1.48
C TRP A 207 4.09 -3.52 1.26
N LEU A 208 3.63 -4.73 1.62
CA LEU A 208 4.37 -5.98 1.35
C LEU A 208 4.43 -6.28 -0.16
N ILE A 209 3.34 -6.07 -0.90
CA ILE A 209 3.32 -6.24 -2.37
C ILE A 209 4.38 -5.34 -3.02
N ARG A 210 4.48 -4.08 -2.58
CA ARG A 210 5.53 -3.18 -3.06
C ARG A 210 6.93 -3.76 -2.85
N GLY A 211 7.19 -4.35 -1.68
CA GLY A 211 8.43 -5.08 -1.40
C GLY A 211 8.68 -6.21 -2.40
N PHE A 212 7.67 -7.08 -2.59
CA PHE A 212 7.73 -8.15 -3.59
C PHE A 212 8.04 -7.66 -5.00
N THR A 213 7.50 -6.51 -5.43
CA THR A 213 7.79 -6.00 -6.78
C THR A 213 9.25 -5.63 -6.99
N HIS A 214 9.93 -5.13 -5.94
CA HIS A 214 11.36 -4.83 -6.00
C HIS A 214 12.16 -6.13 -6.10
N ASP A 215 11.90 -7.07 -5.18
CA ASP A 215 12.60 -8.35 -5.15
C ASP A 215 12.42 -9.13 -6.46
N LEU A 216 11.23 -9.08 -7.05
CA LEU A 216 10.96 -9.73 -8.32
C LEU A 216 11.76 -9.11 -9.48
N VAL A 217 11.78 -7.78 -9.59
CA VAL A 217 12.50 -7.13 -10.70
C VAL A 217 14.01 -7.29 -10.55
N GLU A 218 14.53 -7.31 -9.32
CA GLU A 218 15.93 -7.58 -9.02
C GLU A 218 16.31 -9.03 -9.31
N HIS A 219 15.45 -9.98 -8.98
CA HIS A 219 15.66 -11.40 -9.28
C HIS A 219 15.73 -11.64 -10.79
N VAL A 220 14.81 -11.08 -11.57
CA VAL A 220 14.81 -11.20 -13.03
C VAL A 220 15.93 -10.36 -13.67
N GLY A 221 16.29 -9.23 -13.06
CA GLY A 221 17.35 -8.33 -13.50
C GLY A 221 18.76 -8.78 -13.14
N GLY A 222 18.91 -9.66 -12.14
CA GLY A 222 20.20 -10.16 -11.67
C GLY A 222 21.03 -9.17 -10.83
N ALA A 223 20.48 -7.99 -10.49
CA ALA A 223 21.18 -6.95 -9.74
C ALA A 223 20.22 -6.15 -8.84
N VAL A 224 20.77 -5.43 -7.86
CA VAL A 224 20.02 -4.65 -6.88
C VAL A 224 19.75 -3.23 -7.43
N LEU A 225 18.53 -2.75 -7.24
CA LEU A 225 18.12 -1.39 -7.49
C LEU A 225 18.62 -0.44 -6.40
N ASP A 226 19.06 0.73 -6.83
CA ASP A 226 19.45 1.79 -5.91
C ASP A 226 18.31 2.14 -4.94
N ARG A 227 18.70 2.39 -3.68
CA ARG A 227 17.76 2.63 -2.59
C ARG A 227 16.84 3.84 -2.84
N ASP A 228 17.37 4.88 -3.46
CA ASP A 228 16.64 6.11 -3.76
C ASP A 228 15.64 5.92 -4.90
N LEU A 229 15.94 5.06 -5.89
CA LEU A 229 15.00 4.60 -6.89
C LEU A 229 13.87 3.77 -6.26
N LYS A 230 14.22 2.81 -5.39
CA LYS A 230 13.22 2.05 -4.63
C LYS A 230 12.28 2.98 -3.86
N ARG A 231 12.79 4.05 -3.24
CA ARG A 231 11.98 5.03 -2.49
C ARG A 231 10.96 5.79 -3.34
N HIS A 232 11.24 5.99 -4.63
CA HIS A 232 10.31 6.61 -5.57
C HIS A 232 9.24 5.64 -6.09
N LEU A 233 9.55 4.35 -6.14
CA LEU A 233 8.60 3.33 -6.57
C LEU A 233 7.57 3.07 -5.48
N GLY A 234 6.30 3.23 -5.83
CA GLY A 234 5.14 2.77 -5.08
C GLY A 234 4.49 1.54 -5.71
N ILE A 235 3.22 1.36 -5.41
CA ILE A 235 2.35 0.37 -6.07
C ILE A 235 1.17 1.13 -6.70
N GLY A 236 0.92 0.90 -7.98
CA GLY A 236 -0.19 1.56 -8.68
C GLY A 236 -1.53 0.98 -8.22
N ASN A 237 -2.62 1.71 -8.43
CA ASN A 237 -3.99 1.22 -8.25
C ASN A 237 -4.85 1.56 -9.48
N SER A 238 -5.51 0.58 -10.09
CA SER A 238 -6.34 0.78 -11.30
C SER A 238 -7.84 0.96 -11.04
N THR A 239 -8.34 0.79 -9.81
CA THR A 239 -9.79 0.77 -9.54
C THR A 239 -10.24 1.85 -8.57
N GLY A 240 -11.22 2.65 -9.02
CA GLY A 240 -11.95 3.63 -8.20
C GLY A 240 -13.47 3.41 -8.17
N LEU A 241 -13.97 2.26 -8.67
CA LEU A 241 -15.41 2.02 -8.87
C LEU A 241 -16.22 2.16 -7.56
N GLY A 242 -15.66 1.72 -6.43
CA GLY A 242 -16.30 1.86 -5.12
C GLY A 242 -16.17 3.26 -4.51
N MET A 243 -15.25 4.10 -5.00
CA MET A 243 -15.00 5.41 -4.41
C MET A 243 -16.15 6.37 -4.64
N ALA A 244 -16.66 6.50 -5.87
CA ALA A 244 -17.73 7.46 -6.14
C ALA A 244 -19.01 7.18 -5.31
N PRO A 245 -19.55 5.94 -5.26
CA PRO A 245 -20.64 5.60 -4.34
C PRO A 245 -20.29 5.84 -2.87
N PHE A 246 -19.08 5.46 -2.44
CA PHE A 246 -18.65 5.66 -1.06
C PHE A 246 -18.66 7.14 -0.65
N LEU A 247 -18.13 8.03 -1.51
CA LEU A 247 -18.11 9.47 -1.27
C LEU A 247 -19.52 10.06 -1.17
N VAL A 248 -20.46 9.58 -2.00
CA VAL A 248 -21.86 10.04 -2.00
C VAL A 248 -22.62 9.52 -0.77
N SER A 249 -22.38 8.27 -0.37
CA SER A 249 -23.10 7.64 0.75
C SER A 249 -22.54 7.99 2.13
N HIS A 250 -21.31 8.54 2.23
CA HIS A 250 -20.66 8.84 3.50
C HIS A 250 -20.14 10.30 3.60
N PRO A 251 -21.00 11.31 3.36
CA PRO A 251 -20.58 12.72 3.38
C PRO A 251 -20.03 13.15 4.75
N ASP A 252 -20.58 12.63 5.84
CA ASP A 252 -20.14 12.95 7.20
C ASP A 252 -18.71 12.48 7.47
N LEU A 253 -18.33 11.32 6.93
CA LEU A 253 -16.97 10.80 7.06
C LEU A 253 -15.97 11.72 6.34
N LEU A 254 -16.30 12.17 5.13
CA LEU A 254 -15.47 13.12 4.40
C LEU A 254 -15.39 14.48 5.10
N ASN A 255 -16.53 14.97 5.61
CA ASN A 255 -16.56 16.17 6.43
C ASN A 255 -15.60 16.03 7.63
N ASN A 256 -15.66 14.91 8.35
CA ASN A 256 -14.78 14.66 9.50
C ASN A 256 -13.30 14.64 9.10
N TRP A 257 -12.93 13.97 8.01
CA TRP A 257 -11.55 13.99 7.51
C TRP A 257 -11.07 15.39 7.14
N MET A 258 -11.94 16.17 6.49
CA MET A 258 -11.65 17.54 6.11
C MET A 258 -11.55 18.45 7.33
N LEU A 259 -12.43 18.30 8.32
CA LEU A 259 -12.38 19.04 9.58
C LEU A 259 -11.09 18.76 10.35
N VAL A 260 -10.65 17.51 10.45
CA VAL A 260 -9.39 17.17 11.13
C VAL A 260 -8.21 17.84 10.42
N ARG A 261 -8.17 17.80 9.09
CA ARG A 261 -7.13 18.45 8.30
C ARG A 261 -7.15 19.97 8.45
N GLU A 262 -8.32 20.59 8.31
CA GLU A 262 -8.46 22.05 8.43
C GLU A 262 -8.16 22.54 9.84
N THR A 263 -8.53 21.77 10.86
CA THR A 263 -8.18 22.08 12.26
C THR A 263 -6.66 22.06 12.46
N ALA A 264 -5.96 21.05 11.91
CA ALA A 264 -4.50 21.00 11.98
C ALA A 264 -3.86 22.22 11.29
N LEU A 265 -4.35 22.61 10.12
CA LEU A 265 -3.86 23.79 9.40
C LEU A 265 -4.19 25.10 10.12
N ALA A 266 -5.38 25.23 10.70
CA ALA A 266 -5.79 26.39 11.46
C ALA A 266 -4.90 26.61 12.70
N ARG A 267 -4.50 25.53 13.37
CA ARG A 267 -3.56 25.58 14.49
C ARG A 267 -2.18 26.05 14.06
N VAL A 268 -1.64 25.49 12.97
CA VAL A 268 -0.34 25.92 12.42
C VAL A 268 -0.38 27.38 11.97
N ARG A 269 -1.45 27.81 11.31
CA ARG A 269 -1.63 29.19 10.85
C ARG A 269 -1.80 30.21 11.97
N ALA A 270 -2.17 29.79 13.17
CA ALA A 270 -2.24 30.66 14.35
C ALA A 270 -0.86 31.00 14.92
N ILE A 271 0.19 30.30 14.49
CA ILE A 271 1.56 30.58 14.88
C ILE A 271 2.06 31.80 14.09
N GLY A 272 1.87 32.99 14.65
CA GLY A 272 2.25 34.26 13.99
C GLY A 272 3.76 34.51 13.91
N ARG A 273 4.54 33.88 14.79
CA ARG A 273 6.01 33.97 14.81
C ARG A 273 6.61 32.69 15.35
N LEU A 274 7.71 32.26 14.73
CA LEU A 274 8.54 31.16 15.21
C LEU A 274 9.75 31.72 15.96
N ASP A 275 10.17 31.03 17.02
CA ASP A 275 11.45 31.31 17.66
C ASP A 275 12.63 30.64 16.90
N LYS A 276 13.86 30.95 17.31
CA LYS A 276 15.07 30.42 16.65
C LYS A 276 15.16 28.89 16.72
N ALA A 277 14.71 28.28 17.81
CA ALA A 277 14.78 26.83 18.00
C ALA A 277 13.76 26.12 17.09
N GLN A 278 12.55 26.65 17.00
CA GLN A 278 11.50 26.15 16.10
C GLN A 278 11.91 26.29 14.64
N ILE A 279 12.55 27.39 14.25
CA ILE A 279 13.09 27.58 12.90
C ILE A 279 14.16 26.52 12.61
N GLY A 280 15.12 26.34 13.51
CA GLY A 280 16.17 25.32 13.38
C GLY A 280 15.57 23.91 13.22
N GLN A 281 14.60 23.55 14.06
CA GLN A 281 13.91 22.26 13.99
C GLN A 281 13.16 22.08 12.66
N LEU A 282 12.50 23.12 12.15
CA LEU A 282 11.81 23.03 10.86
C LEU A 282 12.78 22.82 9.70
N THR A 283 13.93 23.49 9.71
CA THR A 283 14.99 23.28 8.70
C THR A 283 15.52 21.85 8.76
N GLU A 284 15.86 21.34 9.93
CA GLU A 284 16.31 19.95 10.10
C GLU A 284 15.27 18.93 9.62
N LEU A 285 13.98 19.18 9.94
CA LEU A 285 12.89 18.31 9.47
C LEU A 285 12.68 18.39 7.96
N ALA A 286 12.93 19.53 7.33
CA ALA A 286 12.82 19.72 5.89
C ALA A 286 13.97 19.02 5.14
N GLU A 287 15.19 19.06 5.67
CA GLU A 287 16.36 18.37 5.09
C GLU A 287 16.25 16.84 5.17
N ARG A 288 15.52 16.33 6.17
CA ARG A 288 15.23 14.91 6.33
C ARG A 288 14.13 14.37 5.42
N ALA A 289 13.26 15.25 4.91
CA ALA A 289 12.04 14.90 4.18
C ALA A 289 12.32 14.61 2.70
#